data_AF-A0ABD0XIF1-F1
#
_entry.id   AF-A0ABD0XIF1-F1
#
_cell.length_a   1.000
_cell.length_b   1.000
_cell.length_c   1.000
_cell.angle_alpha   90.00
_cell.angle_beta   90.00
_cell.angle_gamma   90.00
#
_symmetry.space_group_name_H-M   'P 1'
#
loop_
_entity.id
_entity.type
_entity.pdbx_description
1 polymer ?
#
loop_
_entity_poly.entity_id
_entity_poly.type
_entity_poly.pdbx_seq_one_letter_code
_entity_poly.pdbx_strand_id
1 'polypeptide(L)'
;MSNPMSKLSVLNNSHSHFILADNGTHGKYGAEVRLRRQLEKHISLQKINTRLGQGVPLVCLILEGGPNVISIVLESLKEEPPVPVVVCDGSGRASDILSFAHRYSEDDGLVNDNVKDQLLVTIQKTFNYSRSQAQQIYVMVMECMKKRSLITVFRMGSEGQQDIEMSILTALLKGTNASAPDQLSLALAWNRVDIARSQIFVYGHHWPMSGSSSSSLGATNSSCHDKPKSPATGRGGGPGKAKAR
;
A
#
# COMPACT_ATOMS: atom_id res chain seq x y z
N MET A 1 -10.60 28.33 13.19
CA MET A 1 -10.75 29.74 13.66
C MET A 1 -9.88 30.60 12.76
N SER A 2 -10.46 31.52 11.99
CA SER A 2 -9.70 32.50 11.21
C SER A 2 -9.39 33.72 12.08
N ASN A 3 -8.14 34.21 12.02
CA ASN A 3 -7.76 35.44 12.73
C ASN A 3 -8.24 36.65 11.89
N PRO A 4 -9.14 37.51 12.41
CA PRO A 4 -9.62 38.68 11.65
C PRO A 4 -8.52 39.71 11.36
N MET A 5 -7.35 39.61 12.01
CA MET A 5 -6.23 40.57 11.88
C MET A 5 -5.11 40.10 10.93
N SER A 6 -5.15 38.86 10.43
CA SER A 6 -4.05 38.29 9.64
C SER A 6 -4.52 37.27 8.62
N LYS A 7 -3.94 37.29 7.42
CA LYS A 7 -4.13 36.27 6.38
C LYS A 7 -3.33 34.97 6.65
N LEU A 8 -2.63 34.90 7.79
CA LEU A 8 -1.84 33.74 8.19
C LEU A 8 -2.65 32.80 9.08
N SER A 9 -2.29 31.52 9.03
CA SER A 9 -2.88 30.48 9.85
C SER A 9 -2.35 30.51 11.30
N VAL A 10 -3.21 30.20 12.25
CA VAL A 10 -2.82 30.01 13.66
C VAL A 10 -2.38 28.58 13.92
N LEU A 11 -1.56 28.36 14.95
CA LEU A 11 -1.15 27.03 15.39
C LEU A 11 -2.34 26.26 15.98
N ASN A 12 -2.37 24.94 15.77
CA ASN A 12 -3.40 24.05 16.31
C ASN A 12 -2.98 23.53 17.70
N ASN A 13 -3.78 23.84 18.73
CA ASN A 13 -3.51 23.47 20.13
C ASN A 13 -3.65 21.98 20.45
N SER A 14 -4.11 21.15 19.50
CA SER A 14 -4.22 19.70 19.67
C SER A 14 -2.89 18.96 19.41
N HIS A 15 -1.84 19.65 18.96
CA HIS A 15 -0.50 19.08 18.82
C HIS A 15 0.26 19.07 20.15
N SER A 16 1.05 18.02 20.39
CA SER A 16 1.89 17.90 21.59
C SER A 16 3.19 18.70 21.52
N HIS A 17 3.73 18.90 20.32
CA HIS A 17 5.02 19.56 20.07
C HIS A 17 4.95 20.41 18.79
N PHE A 18 5.78 21.44 18.72
CA PHE A 18 5.92 22.30 17.54
C PHE A 18 7.39 22.43 17.15
N ILE A 19 7.67 22.32 15.85
CA ILE A 19 8.95 22.67 15.25
C ILE A 19 8.68 23.84 14.31
N LEU A 20 9.27 24.99 14.60
CA LEU A 20 9.09 26.20 13.81
C LEU A 20 10.30 26.37 12.88
N ALA A 21 10.06 26.26 11.57
CA ALA A 21 11.09 26.44 10.56
C ALA A 21 11.10 27.89 10.08
N ASP A 22 12.24 28.57 10.22
CA ASP A 22 12.45 29.93 9.74
C ASP A 22 13.42 29.95 8.56
N ASN A 23 13.10 30.73 7.54
CA ASN A 23 13.95 31.01 6.38
C ASN A 23 14.15 32.52 6.14
N GLY A 24 13.77 33.36 7.11
CA GLY A 24 13.85 34.82 7.07
C GLY A 24 12.78 35.51 6.23
N THR A 25 11.88 34.76 5.58
CA THR A 25 10.79 35.33 4.76
C THR A 25 9.50 35.50 5.55
N HIS A 26 8.75 36.57 5.25
CA HIS A 26 7.48 36.86 5.90
C HIS A 26 6.31 36.53 4.98
N GLY A 27 5.33 35.78 5.49
CA GLY A 27 4.08 35.47 4.77
C GLY A 27 4.23 34.55 3.56
N LYS A 28 5.35 33.83 3.44
CA LYS A 28 5.58 32.82 2.40
C LYS A 28 5.53 31.42 3.00
N TYR A 29 4.87 30.50 2.29
CA TYR A 29 4.81 29.09 2.65
C TYR A 29 6.05 28.35 2.15
N GLY A 30 6.40 27.23 2.80
CA GLY A 30 7.39 26.28 2.30
C GLY A 30 8.75 26.31 3.00
N ALA A 31 8.93 27.13 4.04
CA ALA A 31 10.16 27.15 4.85
C ALA A 31 10.42 25.77 5.50
N GLU A 32 9.35 25.06 5.83
CA GLU A 32 9.37 23.76 6.50
C GLU A 32 9.72 22.58 5.57
N VAL A 33 9.56 22.73 4.25
CA VAL A 33 9.61 21.60 3.30
C VAL A 33 10.95 20.88 3.36
N ARG A 34 12.06 21.63 3.32
CA ARG A 34 13.41 21.06 3.37
C ARG A 34 13.71 20.43 4.73
N LEU A 35 13.34 21.11 5.82
CA LEU A 35 13.56 20.62 7.18
C LEU A 35 12.80 19.31 7.42
N ARG A 36 11.51 19.29 7.08
CA ARG A 36 10.65 18.12 7.21
C ARG A 36 11.24 16.90 6.51
N ARG A 37 11.67 17.05 5.26
CA ARG A 37 12.28 15.97 4.47
C ARG A 37 13.56 15.43 5.12
N GLN A 38 14.46 16.32 5.55
CA GLN A 38 15.70 15.90 6.21
C GLN A 38 15.44 15.18 7.52
N LEU A 39 14.45 15.64 8.29
CA LEU A 39 14.05 15.01 9.54
C LEU A 39 13.43 13.63 9.30
N GLU A 40 12.47 13.51 8.38
CA GLU A 40 11.84 12.24 8.00
C GLU A 40 12.92 11.23 7.56
N LYS A 41 13.82 11.63 6.65
CA LYS A 41 14.93 10.77 6.21
C LYS A 41 15.88 10.39 7.35
N HIS A 42 16.18 11.30 8.25
CA HIS A 42 17.03 10.97 9.40
C HIS A 42 16.37 9.93 10.31
N ILE A 43 15.07 10.07 10.57
CA ILE A 43 14.27 9.13 11.36
C ILE A 43 14.23 7.76 10.68
N SER A 44 14.03 7.71 9.36
CA SER A 44 13.93 6.43 8.64
C SER A 44 15.21 5.61 8.69
N LEU A 45 16.36 6.25 8.93
CA LEU A 45 17.65 5.57 9.07
C LEU A 45 17.94 5.12 10.51
N GLN A 46 17.17 5.58 11.49
CA GLN A 46 17.37 5.20 12.89
C GLN A 46 16.91 3.75 13.13
N LYS A 47 17.72 2.98 13.84
CA LYS A 47 17.40 1.61 14.27
C LYS A 47 16.76 1.62 15.66
N ILE A 48 15.57 2.20 15.75
CA ILE A 48 14.88 2.43 17.05
C ILE A 48 14.35 1.11 17.62
N ASN A 49 14.00 0.15 16.77
CA ASN A 49 13.47 -1.15 17.21
C ASN A 49 14.49 -2.25 16.95
N THR A 50 15.07 -2.83 18.00
CA THR A 50 16.09 -3.88 17.89
C THR A 50 15.59 -5.16 17.23
N ARG A 51 14.26 -5.36 17.15
CA ARG A 51 13.63 -6.51 16.47
C ARG A 51 13.52 -6.32 14.95
N LEU A 52 13.56 -5.07 14.51
CA LEU A 52 13.58 -4.70 13.10
C LEU A 52 15.04 -4.46 12.76
N GLY A 53 15.70 -5.39 12.08
CA GLY A 53 17.08 -5.17 11.60
C GLY A 53 17.23 -3.97 10.65
N GLN A 54 16.11 -3.30 10.32
CA GLN A 54 15.97 -2.17 9.42
C GLN A 54 15.59 -0.87 10.16
N GLY A 55 15.68 0.26 9.46
CA GLY A 55 15.32 1.56 10.00
C GLY A 55 13.80 1.75 10.18
N VAL A 56 13.38 2.91 10.71
CA VAL A 56 11.95 3.19 10.96
C VAL A 56 11.20 3.29 9.63
N PRO A 57 10.16 2.48 9.40
CA PRO A 57 9.40 2.54 8.16
C PRO A 57 8.52 3.80 8.15
N LEU A 58 8.50 4.49 7.01
CA LEU A 58 7.72 5.72 6.83
C LEU A 58 6.57 5.49 5.86
N VAL A 59 5.48 6.23 6.02
CA VAL A 59 4.34 6.27 5.10
C VAL A 59 3.82 7.69 5.01
N CYS A 60 3.45 8.11 3.80
CA CYS A 60 2.83 9.40 3.54
C CYS A 60 1.33 9.21 3.35
N LEU A 61 0.51 9.83 4.21
CA LEU A 61 -0.95 9.80 4.10
C LEU A 61 -1.46 11.12 3.49
N ILE A 62 -2.22 11.01 2.40
CA ILE A 62 -2.78 12.15 1.69
C ILE A 62 -4.29 12.22 1.92
N LEU A 63 -4.71 13.36 2.46
CA LEU A 63 -6.11 13.75 2.63
C LEU A 63 -6.32 15.08 1.92
N GLU A 64 -7.24 15.10 0.96
CA GLU A 64 -7.49 16.25 0.08
C GLU A 64 -6.18 16.78 -0.55
N GLY A 65 -5.96 18.10 -0.56
CA GLY A 65 -4.69 18.71 -0.91
C GLY A 65 -4.76 19.66 -2.10
N GLY A 66 -3.83 20.62 -2.09
CA GLY A 66 -3.54 21.50 -3.23
C GLY A 66 -2.54 20.88 -4.22
N PRO A 67 -2.16 21.63 -5.27
CA PRO A 67 -1.24 21.13 -6.29
C PRO A 67 0.15 20.79 -5.74
N ASN A 68 0.62 21.48 -4.70
CA ASN A 68 1.89 21.19 -4.02
C ASN A 68 1.92 19.78 -3.40
N VAL A 69 0.77 19.21 -3.05
CA VAL A 69 0.70 17.85 -2.51
C VAL A 69 1.14 16.83 -3.55
N ILE A 70 0.84 17.05 -4.82
CA ILE A 70 1.29 16.17 -5.92
C ILE A 70 2.82 16.20 -6.02
N SER A 71 3.44 17.37 -5.82
CA SER A 71 4.90 17.49 -5.75
C SER A 71 5.47 16.73 -4.54
N ILE A 72 4.84 16.84 -3.35
CA ILE A 72 5.26 16.10 -2.16
C ILE A 72 5.18 14.59 -2.40
N VAL A 73 4.08 14.09 -2.98
CA VAL A 73 3.90 12.67 -3.33
C VAL A 73 4.99 12.20 -4.29
N LEU A 74 5.25 12.98 -5.35
CA LEU A 74 6.29 12.67 -6.31
C LEU A 74 7.67 12.57 -5.65
N GLU A 75 7.97 13.49 -4.74
CA GLU A 75 9.23 13.52 -4.00
C GLU A 75 9.33 12.33 -3.03
N SER A 76 8.28 12.04 -2.25
CA SER A 76 8.21 10.86 -1.37
C SER A 76 8.48 9.56 -2.13
N LEU A 77 7.92 9.42 -3.33
CA LEU A 77 8.15 8.25 -4.19
C LEU A 77 9.56 8.22 -4.78
N LYS A 78 10.23 9.37 -4.96
CA LYS A 78 11.59 9.48 -5.51
C LYS A 78 12.70 9.36 -4.46
N GLU A 79 12.38 9.46 -3.18
CA GLU A 79 13.35 9.26 -2.09
C GLU A 79 14.02 7.87 -2.16
N GLU A 80 15.18 7.79 -1.51
CA GLU A 80 15.94 6.56 -1.32
C GLU A 80 16.23 6.35 0.18
N PRO A 81 15.59 5.35 0.83
CA PRO A 81 14.54 4.46 0.29
C PRO A 81 13.22 5.19 0.01
N PRO A 82 12.39 4.71 -0.94
CA PRO A 82 11.14 5.39 -1.29
C PRO A 82 10.10 5.29 -0.16
N VAL A 83 9.31 6.35 0.01
CA VAL A 83 8.24 6.40 1.02
C VAL A 83 6.91 6.00 0.37
N PRO A 84 6.28 4.88 0.78
CA PRO A 84 4.95 4.50 0.29
C PRO A 84 3.90 5.56 0.61
N VAL A 85 2.91 5.69 -0.27
CA VAL A 85 1.87 6.73 -0.18
C VAL A 85 0.50 6.08 -0.07
N VAL A 86 -0.30 6.54 0.89
CA VAL A 86 -1.72 6.19 1.02
C VAL A 86 -2.54 7.39 0.60
N VAL A 87 -3.41 7.21 -0.40
CA VAL A 87 -4.29 8.25 -0.94
C VAL A 87 -5.73 7.95 -0.53
N CYS A 88 -6.36 8.91 0.14
CA CYS A 88 -7.76 8.81 0.55
C CYS A 88 -8.69 9.24 -0.60
N ASP A 89 -9.17 8.29 -1.40
CA ASP A 89 -10.16 8.50 -2.45
C ASP A 89 -11.49 8.99 -1.88
N GLY A 90 -12.04 10.04 -2.48
CA GLY A 90 -13.25 10.73 -2.02
C GLY A 90 -12.99 11.83 -1.00
N SER A 91 -11.74 12.11 -0.64
CA SER A 91 -11.39 13.24 0.24
C SER A 91 -11.26 14.57 -0.49
N GLY A 92 -11.18 14.57 -1.82
CA GLY A 92 -11.19 15.80 -2.62
C GLY A 92 -9.88 16.14 -3.32
N ARG A 93 -9.99 17.06 -4.27
CA ARG A 93 -8.89 17.79 -4.94
C ARG A 93 -7.70 16.92 -5.38
N ALA A 94 -6.51 17.12 -4.81
CA ALA A 94 -5.30 16.41 -5.21
C ALA A 94 -5.41 14.90 -4.97
N SER A 95 -6.01 14.49 -3.85
CA SER A 95 -6.23 13.08 -3.51
C SER A 95 -7.08 12.38 -4.58
N ASP A 96 -8.19 12.98 -4.99
CA ASP A 96 -9.08 12.39 -6.00
C ASP A 96 -8.44 12.35 -7.39
N ILE A 97 -7.62 13.34 -7.74
CA ILE A 97 -6.83 13.34 -8.99
C ILE A 97 -5.84 12.16 -8.99
N LEU A 98 -5.11 11.95 -7.89
CA LEU A 98 -4.16 10.84 -7.75
C LEU A 98 -4.87 9.48 -7.74
N SER A 99 -6.00 9.37 -7.05
CA SER A 99 -6.84 8.17 -7.03
C SER A 99 -7.38 7.82 -8.42
N PHE A 100 -7.91 8.82 -9.13
CA PHE A 100 -8.38 8.65 -10.50
C PHE A 100 -7.25 8.19 -11.42
N ALA A 101 -6.08 8.86 -11.38
CA ALA A 101 -4.93 8.45 -12.16
C ALA A 101 -4.50 7.01 -11.83
N HIS A 102 -4.43 6.64 -10.56
CA HIS A 102 -4.07 5.30 -10.12
C HIS A 102 -5.03 4.21 -10.64
N ARG A 103 -6.32 4.53 -10.73
CA ARG A 103 -7.36 3.62 -11.23
C ARG A 103 -7.25 3.34 -12.73
N TYR A 104 -6.87 4.35 -13.51
CA TYR A 104 -6.89 4.28 -14.99
C TYR A 104 -5.48 4.22 -15.62
N SER A 105 -4.43 4.22 -14.81
CA SER A 105 -3.06 4.00 -15.27
C SER A 105 -2.73 2.51 -15.28
N GLU A 106 -2.08 2.09 -16.35
CA GLU A 106 -1.46 0.76 -16.47
C GLU A 106 -0.16 0.69 -15.64
N ASP A 107 0.44 -0.49 -15.52
CA ASP A 107 1.63 -0.71 -14.66
C ASP A 107 2.89 0.06 -15.11
N ASP A 108 2.95 0.54 -16.36
CA ASP A 108 4.01 1.41 -16.87
C ASP A 108 3.71 2.92 -16.69
N GLY A 109 2.62 3.25 -15.98
CA GLY A 109 2.18 4.64 -15.77
C GLY A 109 1.63 5.29 -17.05
N LEU A 110 1.12 4.50 -18.00
CA LEU A 110 0.49 4.99 -19.22
C LEU A 110 -1.02 5.08 -19.06
N VAL A 111 -1.62 6.09 -19.69
CA VAL A 111 -3.08 6.32 -19.73
C VAL A 111 -3.52 6.56 -21.17
N ASN A 112 -4.73 6.12 -21.51
CA ASN A 112 -5.35 6.38 -22.82
C ASN A 112 -5.60 7.89 -23.02
N ASP A 113 -5.56 8.37 -24.26
CA ASP A 113 -5.78 9.78 -24.62
C ASP A 113 -7.11 10.34 -24.09
N ASN A 114 -8.19 9.53 -24.12
CA ASN A 114 -9.48 9.93 -23.54
C ASN A 114 -9.39 10.23 -22.03
N VAL A 115 -8.65 9.37 -21.30
CA VAL A 115 -8.43 9.52 -19.85
C VAL A 115 -7.53 10.71 -19.58
N LYS A 116 -6.50 10.92 -20.41
CA LYS A 116 -5.61 12.08 -20.34
C LYS A 116 -6.36 13.39 -20.50
N ASP A 117 -7.24 13.51 -21.49
CA ASP A 117 -8.03 14.72 -21.70
C ASP A 117 -9.00 14.97 -20.53
N GLN A 118 -9.65 13.92 -20.02
CA GLN A 118 -10.49 14.01 -18.84
C GLN A 118 -9.70 14.47 -17.60
N LEU A 119 -8.49 13.92 -17.40
CA LEU A 119 -7.62 14.26 -16.28
C LEU A 119 -7.15 15.73 -16.37
N LEU A 120 -6.77 16.20 -17.56
CA LEU A 120 -6.41 17.60 -17.79
C LEU A 120 -7.56 18.56 -17.50
N VAL A 121 -8.78 18.23 -17.94
CA VAL A 121 -9.99 19.02 -17.62
C VAL A 121 -10.25 19.02 -16.12
N THR A 122 -10.09 17.87 -15.46
CA THR A 122 -10.28 17.74 -14.01
C THR A 122 -9.28 18.59 -13.25
N ILE A 123 -7.99 18.52 -13.58
CA ILE A 123 -6.92 19.33 -12.97
C ILE A 123 -7.21 20.83 -13.12
N GLN A 124 -7.59 21.28 -14.33
CA GLN A 124 -7.91 22.69 -14.58
C GLN A 124 -9.06 23.18 -13.69
N LYS A 125 -10.14 22.40 -13.60
CA LYS A 125 -11.31 22.75 -12.78
C LYS A 125 -11.00 22.72 -11.29
N THR A 126 -10.28 21.70 -10.83
CA THR A 126 -9.99 21.48 -9.40
C THR A 126 -9.06 22.54 -8.81
N PHE A 127 -8.08 23.02 -9.58
CA PHE A 127 -7.10 24.02 -9.11
C PHE A 127 -7.31 25.42 -9.71
N ASN A 128 -8.30 25.59 -10.57
CA ASN A 128 -8.55 26.83 -11.32
C ASN A 128 -7.31 27.29 -12.11
N TYR A 129 -6.68 26.35 -12.80
CA TYR A 129 -5.40 26.50 -13.50
C TYR A 129 -5.59 26.65 -15.02
N SER A 130 -4.65 27.31 -15.67
CA SER A 130 -4.57 27.36 -17.14
C SER A 130 -4.22 25.98 -17.73
N ARG A 131 -4.41 25.81 -19.04
CA ARG A 131 -4.06 24.56 -19.73
C ARG A 131 -2.58 24.20 -19.57
N SER A 132 -1.67 25.18 -19.62
CA SER A 132 -0.23 24.94 -19.45
C SER A 132 0.12 24.52 -18.02
N GLN A 133 -0.48 25.16 -17.02
CA GLN A 133 -0.30 24.76 -15.62
C GLN A 133 -0.85 23.35 -15.37
N ALA A 134 -2.02 23.02 -15.92
CA ALA A 134 -2.60 21.70 -15.78
C ALA A 134 -1.77 20.61 -16.47
N GLN A 135 -1.15 20.91 -17.62
CA GLN A 135 -0.18 20.02 -18.26
C GLN A 135 1.02 19.73 -17.34
N GLN A 136 1.54 20.74 -16.65
CA GLN A 136 2.65 20.52 -15.70
C GLN A 136 2.24 19.60 -14.54
N ILE A 137 1.04 19.81 -13.98
CA ILE A 137 0.50 18.94 -12.93
C ILE A 137 0.28 17.52 -13.48
N TYR A 138 -0.28 17.38 -14.68
CA TYR A 138 -0.49 16.09 -15.33
C TYR A 138 0.83 15.31 -15.46
N VAL A 139 1.90 15.96 -15.92
CA VAL A 139 3.22 15.31 -16.02
C VAL A 139 3.70 14.80 -14.66
N MET A 140 3.53 15.60 -13.59
CA MET A 140 3.89 15.15 -12.24
C MET A 140 3.04 13.96 -11.75
N VAL A 141 1.72 13.98 -12.03
CA VAL A 141 0.83 12.85 -11.69
C VAL A 141 1.27 11.59 -12.42
N MET A 142 1.55 11.67 -13.72
CA MET A 142 2.00 10.50 -14.50
C MET A 142 3.35 9.99 -14.04
N GLU A 143 4.25 10.88 -13.61
CA GLU A 143 5.52 10.49 -13.02
C GLU A 143 5.34 9.75 -11.69
N CYS A 144 4.33 10.10 -10.87
CA CYS A 144 3.96 9.32 -9.69
C CYS A 144 3.48 7.92 -10.07
N MET A 145 2.69 7.81 -11.15
CA MET A 145 2.13 6.54 -11.61
C MET A 145 3.19 5.55 -12.13
N LYS A 146 4.41 5.99 -12.46
CA LYS A 146 5.52 5.07 -12.73
C LYS A 146 5.91 4.20 -11.52
N LYS A 147 5.61 4.67 -10.30
CA LYS A 147 5.81 3.93 -9.04
C LYS A 147 4.47 3.54 -8.41
N ARG A 148 3.47 3.22 -9.24
CA ARG A 148 2.10 2.86 -8.84
C ARG A 148 2.04 1.82 -7.73
N SER A 149 2.92 0.82 -7.73
CA SER A 149 2.96 -0.24 -6.71
C SER A 149 3.19 0.26 -5.28
N LEU A 150 3.75 1.47 -5.12
CA LEU A 150 3.97 2.13 -3.83
C LEU A 150 2.82 3.05 -3.41
N ILE A 151 1.80 3.22 -4.26
CA ILE A 151 0.61 4.02 -4.00
C ILE A 151 -0.52 3.08 -3.61
N THR A 152 -1.07 3.25 -2.42
CA THR A 152 -2.24 2.52 -1.93
C THR A 152 -3.43 3.46 -1.88
N VAL A 153 -4.53 3.11 -2.54
CA VAL A 153 -5.75 3.92 -2.56
C VAL A 153 -6.75 3.36 -1.55
N PHE A 154 -7.13 4.16 -0.56
CA PHE A 154 -8.17 3.88 0.43
C PHE A 154 -9.44 4.64 0.06
N ARG A 155 -10.59 3.97 -0.11
CA ARG A 155 -11.85 4.66 -0.41
C ARG A 155 -12.63 4.99 0.84
N MET A 156 -12.93 6.28 1.02
CA MET A 156 -13.75 6.74 2.12
C MET A 156 -15.20 6.26 1.96
N GLY A 157 -15.79 5.70 3.02
CA GLY A 157 -17.24 5.50 3.12
C GLY A 157 -17.84 4.32 2.33
N SER A 158 -17.05 3.42 1.77
CA SER A 158 -17.59 2.19 1.19
C SER A 158 -17.83 1.12 2.26
N GLU A 159 -19.08 0.67 2.39
CA GLU A 159 -19.44 -0.44 3.27
C GLU A 159 -18.64 -1.71 2.91
N GLY A 160 -17.96 -2.31 3.89
CA GLY A 160 -17.18 -3.54 3.72
C GLY A 160 -15.72 -3.38 3.27
N GLN A 161 -15.19 -2.16 3.15
CA GLN A 161 -13.75 -1.97 2.93
C GLN A 161 -12.92 -2.13 4.22
N GLN A 162 -11.65 -2.48 4.02
CA GLN A 162 -10.63 -2.52 5.07
C GLN A 162 -10.50 -1.16 5.76
N ASP A 163 -10.33 -1.15 7.09
CA ASP A 163 -10.06 0.07 7.84
C ASP A 163 -8.86 0.84 7.29
N ILE A 164 -8.85 2.17 7.45
CA ILE A 164 -7.73 3.01 7.03
C ILE A 164 -6.40 2.52 7.62
N GLU A 165 -6.43 2.00 8.85
CA GLU A 165 -5.29 1.42 9.52
C GLU A 165 -4.71 0.24 8.74
N MET A 166 -5.57 -0.66 8.25
CA MET A 166 -5.17 -1.80 7.42
C MET A 166 -4.51 -1.34 6.12
N SER A 167 -5.03 -0.27 5.50
CA SER A 167 -4.46 0.32 4.28
C SER A 167 -3.06 0.90 4.54
N ILE A 168 -2.88 1.58 5.68
CA ILE A 168 -1.58 2.12 6.10
C ILE A 168 -0.57 1.00 6.33
N LEU A 169 -0.93 -0.04 7.09
CA LEU A 169 -0.04 -1.14 7.40
C LEU A 169 0.30 -1.98 6.15
N THR A 170 -0.67 -2.17 5.25
CA THR A 170 -0.44 -2.83 3.96
C THR A 170 0.52 -2.02 3.08
N ALA A 171 0.36 -0.69 3.04
CA ALA A 171 1.26 0.18 2.29
C ALA A 171 2.70 0.13 2.84
N LEU A 172 2.86 0.09 4.16
CA LEU A 172 4.16 -0.08 4.81
C LEU A 172 4.82 -1.42 4.45
N LEU A 173 4.08 -2.54 4.51
CA LEU A 173 4.62 -3.85 4.14
C LEU A 173 5.07 -3.90 2.66
N LYS A 174 4.26 -3.35 1.75
CA LYS A 174 4.58 -3.26 0.32
C LYS A 174 5.77 -2.35 0.06
N GLY A 175 5.82 -1.18 0.71
CA GLY A 175 6.83 -0.16 0.49
C GLY A 175 8.20 -0.50 1.06
N THR A 176 8.26 -1.27 2.16
CA THR A 176 9.53 -1.67 2.76
C THR A 176 10.26 -2.74 1.93
N ASN A 177 9.56 -3.43 1.01
CA ASN A 177 10.07 -4.54 0.20
C ASN A 177 10.89 -5.56 1.03
N ALA A 178 10.43 -5.81 2.26
CA ALA A 178 11.15 -6.61 3.23
C ALA A 178 10.91 -8.11 2.98
N SER A 179 11.84 -8.96 3.42
CA SER A 179 11.67 -10.42 3.33
C SER A 179 10.47 -10.89 4.17
N ALA A 180 9.89 -12.07 3.88
CA ALA A 180 8.76 -12.57 4.68
C ALA A 180 9.03 -12.64 6.20
N PRO A 181 10.22 -13.05 6.68
CA PRO A 181 10.59 -12.94 8.10
C PRO A 181 10.60 -11.50 8.64
N ASP A 182 11.09 -10.54 7.86
CA ASP A 182 11.12 -9.12 8.25
C ASP A 182 9.72 -8.51 8.27
N GLN A 183 8.87 -8.86 7.30
CA GLN A 183 7.46 -8.48 7.28
C GLN A 183 6.72 -9.03 8.50
N LEU A 184 7.01 -10.27 8.91
CA LEU A 184 6.44 -10.85 10.13
C LEU A 184 6.95 -10.12 11.38
N SER A 185 8.23 -9.76 11.41
CA SER A 185 8.83 -8.97 12.50
C SER A 185 8.20 -7.58 12.61
N LEU A 186 7.87 -6.95 11.47
CA LEU A 186 7.09 -5.69 11.41
C LEU A 186 5.68 -5.87 11.97
N ALA A 187 4.95 -6.89 11.52
CA ALA A 187 3.61 -7.17 12.02
C ALA A 187 3.60 -7.44 13.54
N LEU A 188 4.60 -8.14 14.06
CA LEU A 188 4.78 -8.37 15.50
C LEU A 188 5.15 -7.08 16.24
N ALA A 189 6.04 -6.26 15.70
CA ALA A 189 6.42 -4.97 16.27
C ALA A 189 5.23 -4.00 16.37
N TRP A 190 4.32 -4.04 15.38
CA TRP A 190 3.07 -3.29 15.39
C TRP A 190 1.98 -3.95 16.24
N ASN A 191 2.20 -5.16 16.75
CA ASN A 191 1.22 -5.97 17.48
C ASN A 191 -0.07 -6.22 16.66
N ARG A 192 0.08 -6.55 15.37
CA ARG A 192 -1.02 -6.73 14.40
C ARG A 192 -0.98 -8.11 13.72
N VAL A 193 -1.61 -9.09 14.36
CA VAL A 193 -1.67 -10.50 13.90
C VAL A 193 -2.54 -10.68 12.65
N ASP A 194 -3.59 -9.88 12.51
CA ASP A 194 -4.50 -9.86 11.38
C ASP A 194 -3.81 -9.45 10.08
N ILE A 195 -2.88 -8.50 10.13
CA ILE A 195 -2.02 -8.14 9.01
C ILE A 195 -1.13 -9.32 8.61
N ALA A 196 -0.49 -9.99 9.57
CA ALA A 196 0.34 -11.16 9.26
C ALA A 196 -0.49 -12.26 8.54
N ARG A 197 -1.70 -12.55 9.03
CA ARG A 197 -2.60 -13.54 8.41
C ARG A 197 -3.01 -13.17 7.00
N SER A 198 -3.38 -11.91 6.79
CA SER A 198 -4.00 -11.42 5.54
C SER A 198 -3.03 -10.89 4.50
N GLN A 199 -1.75 -10.69 4.82
CA GLN A 199 -0.76 -10.19 3.87
C GLN A 199 0.46 -11.12 3.75
N ILE A 200 0.84 -11.84 4.80
CA ILE A 200 2.06 -12.67 4.83
C ILE A 200 1.74 -14.15 4.58
N PHE A 201 0.64 -14.67 5.13
CA PHE A 201 0.29 -16.09 5.06
C PHE A 201 -0.75 -16.45 3.96
N VAL A 202 -1.00 -15.56 2.98
CA VAL A 202 -2.11 -15.73 1.98
C VAL A 202 -1.76 -16.63 0.81
N TYR A 203 -0.48 -16.74 0.47
CA TYR A 203 0.01 -17.67 -0.54
C TYR A 203 0.99 -18.60 0.15
N GLY A 204 0.98 -19.89 -0.21
CA GLY A 204 1.79 -20.95 0.41
C GLY A 204 3.29 -20.70 0.34
N HIS A 205 3.79 -19.68 1.03
CA HIS A 205 5.20 -19.53 1.35
C HIS A 205 5.55 -20.76 2.17
N HIS A 206 6.31 -21.66 1.55
CA HIS A 206 6.93 -22.77 2.24
C HIS A 206 7.95 -22.15 3.19
N TRP A 207 7.51 -21.78 4.39
CA TRP A 207 8.41 -21.48 5.46
C TRP A 207 9.26 -22.73 5.66
N PRO A 208 10.61 -22.62 5.66
CA PRO A 208 11.42 -23.76 6.03
C PRO A 208 10.95 -24.18 7.42
N MET A 209 10.37 -25.37 7.51
CA MET A 209 9.92 -25.95 8.77
C MET A 209 11.16 -26.08 9.65
N SER A 210 11.43 -25.08 10.47
CA SER A 210 12.45 -25.18 11.51
C SER A 210 11.87 -26.05 12.61
N GLY A 211 12.10 -27.37 12.49
CA GLY A 211 11.69 -28.31 13.53
C GLY A 211 11.25 -29.70 13.08
N SER A 212 11.98 -30.36 12.17
CA SER A 212 12.02 -31.82 12.13
C SER A 212 13.46 -32.32 12.34
N SER A 213 14.02 -31.94 13.49
CA SER A 213 14.99 -32.80 14.17
C SER A 213 14.23 -34.00 14.76
N SER A 214 13.68 -34.87 13.91
CA SER A 214 13.44 -36.26 14.29
C SER A 214 14.67 -37.04 13.87
N SER A 215 15.68 -36.96 14.73
CA SER A 215 16.62 -38.05 14.90
C SER A 215 15.83 -39.34 15.15
N SER A 216 15.72 -40.18 14.13
CA SER A 216 15.57 -41.62 14.31
C SER A 216 16.62 -42.28 13.44
N LEU A 217 17.77 -42.50 14.07
CA LEU A 217 18.69 -43.55 13.67
C LEU A 217 17.92 -44.87 13.56
N GLY A 218 18.17 -45.60 12.48
CA GLY A 218 18.03 -47.06 12.43
C GLY A 218 16.64 -47.58 12.09
N ALA A 219 16.44 -48.00 10.85
CA ALA A 219 15.92 -49.33 10.55
C ALA A 219 16.17 -49.66 9.08
N THR A 220 16.93 -50.73 8.88
CA THR A 220 17.20 -51.43 7.64
C THR A 220 15.94 -51.71 6.83
N ASN A 221 16.02 -51.47 5.51
CA ASN A 221 15.04 -51.95 4.53
C ASN A 221 14.92 -53.48 4.62
N SER A 222 13.79 -53.95 5.16
CA SER A 222 13.29 -55.31 4.92
C SER A 222 12.03 -55.22 4.05
N SER A 223 12.11 -55.86 2.90
CA SER A 223 11.02 -56.06 1.96
C SER A 223 9.94 -56.98 2.53
N CYS A 224 8.67 -56.58 2.41
CA CYS A 224 7.57 -57.53 2.32
C CYS A 224 6.45 -56.94 1.45
N HIS A 225 6.36 -57.48 0.24
CA HIS A 225 5.20 -57.37 -0.64
C HIS A 225 3.99 -58.05 0.02
N ASP A 226 2.87 -57.35 0.12
CA ASP A 226 1.55 -57.97 0.24
C ASP A 226 0.71 -57.64 -1.00
N LYS A 227 0.16 -58.70 -1.61
CA LYS A 227 -0.63 -58.67 -2.85
C LYS A 227 -2.02 -58.06 -2.62
N PRO A 228 -2.57 -57.27 -3.56
CA PRO A 228 -3.98 -56.88 -3.54
C PRO A 228 -4.89 -57.95 -4.18
N LYS A 229 -6.04 -58.19 -3.55
CA LYS A 229 -7.16 -59.02 -4.05
C LYS A 229 -7.94 -58.29 -5.16
N SER A 230 -8.38 -59.08 -6.14
CA SER A 230 -9.05 -58.74 -7.42
C SER A 230 -10.38 -57.98 -7.32
N PRO A 231 -10.85 -57.33 -8.41
CA PRO A 231 -12.03 -56.48 -8.42
C PRO A 231 -13.33 -57.23 -8.77
N ALA A 232 -14.45 -56.75 -8.23
CA ALA A 232 -15.80 -57.14 -8.63
C ALA A 232 -16.37 -56.14 -9.65
N THR A 233 -16.72 -56.62 -10.84
CA THR A 233 -17.51 -55.89 -11.83
C THR A 233 -18.97 -56.31 -11.74
N GLY A 234 -19.87 -55.34 -11.58
CA GLY A 234 -21.31 -55.51 -11.74
C GLY A 234 -21.77 -54.87 -13.04
N ARG A 235 -22.76 -55.48 -13.72
CA ARG A 235 -23.88 -54.79 -14.40
C ARG A 235 -24.83 -55.76 -15.12
N GLY A 236 -26.12 -55.39 -15.07
CA GLY A 236 -27.22 -55.90 -15.90
C GLY A 236 -28.16 -56.80 -15.10
N GLY A 237 -29.37 -56.40 -14.68
CA GLY A 237 -30.32 -55.47 -15.28
C GLY A 237 -31.46 -56.28 -15.88
N GLY A 238 -32.57 -56.43 -15.15
CA GLY A 238 -33.80 -57.03 -15.64
C GLY A 238 -35.02 -56.24 -15.16
N PRO A 239 -36.06 -56.15 -16.00
CA PRO A 239 -37.40 -56.40 -15.48
C PRO A 239 -38.19 -57.32 -16.41
N GLY A 240 -39.15 -58.04 -15.81
CA GLY A 240 -39.89 -59.11 -16.47
C GLY A 240 -41.27 -58.75 -17.03
N LYS A 241 -41.90 -59.85 -17.50
CA LYS A 241 -43.30 -60.13 -17.87
C LYS A 241 -43.75 -59.84 -19.31
N ALA A 242 -44.04 -60.92 -20.06
CA ALA A 242 -45.37 -61.23 -20.64
C ALA A 242 -45.45 -62.62 -21.36
N LYS A 243 -46.42 -63.44 -20.90
CA LYS A 243 -47.36 -64.35 -21.61
C LYS A 243 -46.96 -65.65 -22.37
N ALA A 244 -47.92 -66.59 -22.29
CA ALA A 244 -48.13 -67.90 -22.94
C ALA A 244 -47.37 -69.08 -22.28
N ARG A 245 -47.99 -70.18 -21.84
CA ARG A 245 -49.29 -70.82 -22.11
C ARG A 245 -49.69 -71.67 -20.89
#